data_AF-A0A127QP02-F1
#
_entry.id   AF-A0A127QP02-F1
#
_cell.length_a   1.000
_cell.length_b   1.000
_cell.length_c   1.000
_cell.angle_alpha   90.00
_cell.angle_beta   90.00
_cell.angle_gamma   90.00
#
_symmetry.space_group_name_H-M   'P 1'
#
loop_
_entity.id
_entity.type
_entity.pdbx_description
1 polymer ?
#
loop_
_entity_poly.entity_id
_entity_poly.type
_entity_poly.pdbx_seq_one_letter_code
_entity_poly.pdbx_strand_id
1 'polypeptide(L)' 'MENIEKIRIDLDPSQRDTMMQKTGRRTVPQIYIGETHVGGFDDLHALDRDGKLEPLLQNA' A
#
# COMPACT_ATOMS: atom_id res chain seq x y z
N MET A 1 -14.58 9.00 -9.17
CA MET A 1 -14.34 7.57 -8.87
C MET A 1 -12.93 7.49 -8.36
N GLU A 2 -12.74 7.04 -7.13
CA GLU A 2 -11.41 6.75 -6.61
C GLU A 2 -10.84 5.55 -7.36
N ASN A 3 -9.67 5.71 -7.97
CA ASN A 3 -9.02 4.67 -8.73
C ASN A 3 -8.18 3.81 -7.78
N ILE A 4 -8.60 2.56 -7.57
CA ILE A 4 -7.85 1.58 -6.76
C ILE A 4 -7.40 0.46 -7.68
N GLU A 5 -6.10 0.28 -7.82
CA GLU A 5 -5.50 -0.87 -8.49
C GLU A 5 -5.19 -1.98 -7.47
N LYS A 6 -5.50 -3.22 -7.82
CA LYS A 6 -5.24 -4.39 -6.96
C LYS A 6 -4.28 -5.34 -7.65
N ILE A 7 -3.09 -5.48 -7.10
CA ILE A 7 -2.10 -6.48 -7.54
C ILE A 7 -2.24 -7.73 -6.67
N ARG A 8 -2.60 -8.86 -7.28
CA ARG A 8 -2.80 -10.14 -6.60
C ARG A 8 -1.48 -10.92 -6.58
N ILE A 9 -0.86 -11.01 -5.39
CA ILE A 9 0.40 -11.75 -5.20
C ILE A 9 0.21 -13.22 -4.84
N ASP A 10 -1.03 -13.61 -4.50
CA ASP A 10 -1.39 -14.96 -4.06
C ASP A 10 -1.50 -15.94 -5.23
N LEU A 11 -1.74 -15.44 -6.43
CA LEU A 11 -1.86 -16.23 -7.65
C LEU A 11 -0.56 -16.24 -8.47
N ASP A 12 0.39 -15.35 -8.16
CA ASP A 12 1.64 -15.18 -8.89
C ASP A 12 2.84 -15.03 -7.91
N PRO A 13 3.65 -16.08 -7.74
CA PRO A 13 4.84 -16.04 -6.89
C PRO A 13 5.84 -14.94 -7.28
N SER A 14 5.94 -14.57 -8.57
CA SER A 14 6.85 -13.52 -9.03
C SER A 14 6.43 -12.13 -8.54
N GLN A 15 5.11 -11.91 -8.41
CA GLN A 15 4.56 -10.69 -7.83
C GLN A 15 4.80 -10.60 -6.32
N ARG A 16 4.81 -11.75 -5.63
CA ARG A 16 5.22 -11.80 -4.22
C ARG A 16 6.68 -11.40 -4.05
N ASP A 17 7.58 -11.88 -4.91
CA ASP A 17 9.00 -11.50 -4.88
C ASP A 17 9.19 -10.01 -5.19
N THR A 18 8.48 -9.50 -6.20
CA THR A 18 8.46 -8.06 -6.54
C THR A 18 7.97 -7.21 -5.36
N MET A 19 6.89 -7.61 -4.69
CA MET A 19 6.40 -6.93 -3.49
C MET A 19 7.46 -6.91 -2.38
N MET A 20 8.09 -8.06 -2.10
CA MET A 20 9.13 -8.14 -1.08
C MET A 20 10.34 -7.25 -1.41
N GLN A 21 10.77 -7.19 -2.67
CA GLN A 21 11.86 -6.32 -3.10
C GLN A 21 11.52 -4.83 -2.96
N LYS A 22 10.29 -4.44 -3.32
CA LYS A 22 9.85 -3.03 -3.25
C LYS A 22 9.59 -2.54 -1.83
N THR A 23 9.04 -3.39 -0.97
CA THR A 23 8.53 -2.98 0.35
C THR A 23 9.42 -3.44 1.51
N GLY A 24 10.31 -4.41 1.28
CA GLY A 24 11.02 -5.12 2.34
C GLY A 24 10.12 -5.97 3.25
N ARG A 25 8.80 -6.03 2.99
CA ARG A 25 7.82 -6.71 3.84
C ARG A 25 7.32 -7.99 3.17
N ARG A 26 6.90 -8.95 3.99
CA ARG A 26 6.44 -10.29 3.54
C ARG A 26 4.93 -10.48 3.65
N THR A 27 4.24 -9.59 4.36
CA THR A 27 2.82 -9.69 4.70
C THR A 27 1.98 -8.83 3.77
N VAL A 28 0.73 -9.20 3.57
CA VAL A 28 -0.27 -8.40 2.86
C VAL A 28 -1.30 -7.85 3.84
N PRO A 29 -1.98 -6.73 3.51
CA PRO A 29 -1.78 -5.90 2.31
C PRO A 29 -0.48 -5.09 2.37
N GLN A 30 0.02 -4.65 1.21
CA GLN A 30 1.01 -3.57 1.08
C GLN A 30 0.38 -2.46 0.25
N ILE A 31 0.29 -1.27 0.84
CA ILE A 31 -0.53 -0.16 0.36
C ILE A 31 0.39 0.96 -0.11
N TYR A 32 0.11 1.47 -1.30
CA TYR A 32 0.74 2.64 -1.87
C TYR A 32 -0.34 3.69 -2.14
N ILE A 33 0.02 4.96 -1.95
CA ILE A 33 -0.79 6.12 -2.35
C ILE A 33 0.09 6.99 -3.25
N GLY A 34 -0.28 7.07 -4.53
CA GLY A 34 0.62 7.56 -5.58
C GLY A 34 1.91 6.74 -5.60
N GLU A 35 3.06 7.41 -5.46
CA GLU A 35 4.37 6.76 -5.36
C GLU A 35 4.79 6.43 -3.90
N THR A 36 4.00 6.86 -2.91
CA THR A 36 4.35 6.71 -1.50
C THR A 36 3.96 5.34 -0.98
N HIS A 37 4.94 4.58 -0.47
CA HIS A 37 4.67 3.34 0.28
C HIS A 37 4.15 3.67 1.68
N VAL A 38 2.90 3.33 1.95
CA VAL A 38 2.26 3.56 3.26
C VAL A 38 2.59 2.42 4.23
N GLY A 39 2.60 1.18 3.74
CA GLY A 39 2.83 -0.01 4.56
C GLY A 39 1.64 -0.96 4.56
N GLY A 40 1.36 -1.58 5.71
CA GLY A 40 0.24 -2.49 5.89
C GLY A 40 -1.08 -1.78 6.24
N PHE A 41 -2.09 -2.57 6.58
CA PHE A 41 -3.38 -2.04 7.03
C PHE A 41 -3.23 -1.20 8.31
N ASP A 42 -2.44 -1.67 9.28
CA ASP A 42 -2.23 -0.95 10.54
C ASP A 42 -1.53 0.40 10.33
N ASP A 43 -0.57 0.44 9.40
CA ASP A 43 0.14 1.68 9.03
C ASP A 43 -0.84 2.68 8.39
N LEU A 44 -1.71 2.22 7.48
CA LEU A 44 -2.77 3.06 6.89
C LEU A 44 -3.76 3.57 7.94
N HIS A 45 -4.23 2.69 8.82
CA HIS A 45 -5.18 3.08 9.86
C HIS A 45 -4.55 4.06 10.87
N ALA A 46 -3.27 3.91 11.19
CA ALA A 46 -2.55 4.88 12.02
C ALA A 46 -2.45 6.24 11.31
N LEU A 47 -2.16 6.25 10.01
CA LEU A 47 -2.08 7.48 9.21
C LEU A 47 -3.43 8.23 9.16
N ASP A 48 -4.53 7.48 9.01
CA ASP A 48 -5.88 8.03 9.04
C ASP A 48 -6.23 8.63 10.41
N ARG A 49 -5.95 7.90 11.48
CA ARG A 49 -6.17 8.38 12.86
C ARG A 49 -5.37 9.64 13.17
N ASP A 50 -4.19 9.78 12.59
CA ASP A 50 -3.34 10.95 12.70
C ASP A 50 -3.82 12.14 11.83
N GLY A 51 -4.88 11.98 11.04
CA GLY A 51 -5.41 13.00 10.12
C GLY A 51 -4.51 13.27 8.91
N LYS A 52 -3.54 12.39 8.64
CA LYS A 52 -2.53 12.56 7.58
C LYS A 52 -2.93 11.84 6.28
N LEU A 53 -3.95 11.00 6.31
CA LEU A 53 -4.42 10.27 5.14
C LEU A 53 -5.06 11.20 4.10
N GLU A 54 -6.00 12.06 4.51
CA GLU A 54 -6.69 12.99 3.60
C GLU A 54 -5.72 13.87 2.81
N PRO A 55 -4.73 14.54 3.45
CA PRO A 55 -3.74 15.33 2.72
C PRO A 55 -2.89 14.49 1.77
N LEU A 56 -2.57 13.25 2.12
CA LEU A 56 -1.80 12.37 1.26
C LEU A 56 -2.59 11.96 0.01
N LEU A 57 -3.89 11.68 0.16
CA LEU A 57 -4.79 11.36 -0.95
C LEU A 57 -5.00 12.54 -1.90
N GLN A 58 -5.03 13.78 -1.39
CA GLN A 58 -5.18 14.98 -2.22
C GLN A 58 -3.94 15.32 -3.06
N ASN A 59 -2.77 14.82 -2.65
CA ASN A 59 -1.49 15.06 -3.32
C ASN A 59 -1.03 13.88 -4.21
N ALA A 60 -1.85 12.82 -4.30
CA ALA A 60 -1.59 11.63 -5.11
C ALA A 60 -2.24 11.74 -6.50
#